data_AF-A0A1G2MZR7-F1
#
_entry.id   AF-A0A1G2MZR7-F1
#
_cell.length_a   1.000
_cell.length_b   1.000
_cell.length_c   1.000
_cell.angle_alpha   90.00
_cell.angle_beta   90.00
_cell.angle_gamma   90.00
#
_symmetry.space_group_name_H-M   'P 1'
#
loop_
_entity.id
_entity.type
_entity.pdbx_description
1 polymer ?
#
loop_
_entity_poly.entity_id
_entity_poly.type
_entity_poly.pdbx_seq_one_letter_code
_entity_poly.pdbx_strand_id
1 'polypeptide(L)'
;MISPLSKKTIKTVANWFQSHTIHIGLIATLILFILYLFYKSLRVFILNENIDPNFIIGFLTVIALLLSLIQSSNDKRYTYNFNLVNSIEEKGLAVIGKLLTMRAKSFAMLGNLKTCKQALDTNQVYKDLQSTTFKNDIDDNIELVTASVVTYFTEEGENWNKLQDKLNIIGNHNLNVVINYNENVNLIIKNNFRNEALHKIPDYIAESERLYADVDAITQQISENIVKKINDSKSKLRRGFNFSF
;
A
#
# COMPACT_ATOMS: atom_id res chain seq x y z
N MET A 1 -34.10 0.48 -44.29
CA MET A 1 -33.33 -0.63 -43.68
C MET A 1 -32.52 -0.06 -42.53
N ILE A 2 -32.85 -0.41 -41.28
CA ILE A 2 -32.07 -0.02 -40.11
C ILE A 2 -31.02 -1.12 -39.90
N SER A 3 -29.74 -0.76 -39.96
CA SER A 3 -28.63 -1.68 -39.66
C SER A 3 -28.75 -2.20 -38.23
N PRO A 4 -28.71 -3.52 -37.98
CA PRO A 4 -28.78 -4.05 -36.63
C PRO A 4 -27.55 -3.60 -35.83
N LEU A 5 -27.80 -2.86 -34.75
CA LEU A 5 -26.78 -2.44 -33.79
C LEU A 5 -26.03 -3.67 -33.25
N SER A 6 -24.69 -3.59 -33.23
CA SER A 6 -23.86 -4.69 -32.72
C SER A 6 -24.17 -4.97 -31.25
N LYS A 7 -24.10 -6.24 -30.83
CA LYS A 7 -24.31 -6.64 -29.41
C LYS A 7 -23.42 -5.85 -28.43
N LYS A 8 -22.22 -5.44 -28.86
CA LYS A 8 -21.30 -4.59 -28.07
C LYS A 8 -21.88 -3.19 -27.86
N THR A 9 -22.43 -2.58 -28.91
CA THR A 9 -23.06 -1.25 -28.85
C THR A 9 -24.29 -1.27 -27.94
N ILE A 10 -25.12 -2.32 -28.03
CA ILE A 10 -26.31 -2.48 -27.17
C ILE A 10 -25.90 -2.59 -25.70
N LYS A 11 -24.85 -3.36 -25.38
CA LYS A 11 -24.33 -3.50 -24.01
C LYS A 11 -23.77 -2.18 -23.45
N THR A 12 -23.04 -1.42 -24.28
CA THR A 12 -22.52 -0.10 -23.89
C THR A 12 -23.65 0.89 -23.58
N VAL A 13 -24.69 0.93 -24.42
CA VAL A 13 -25.86 1.80 -24.20
C VAL A 13 -26.64 1.38 -22.96
N ALA A 14 -26.84 0.08 -22.74
CA ALA A 14 -27.53 -0.42 -21.54
C ALA A 14 -26.78 -0.06 -20.24
N ASN A 15 -25.45 -0.23 -20.21
CA ASN A 15 -24.61 0.16 -19.08
C ASN A 15 -24.63 1.69 -18.83
N TRP A 16 -24.76 2.48 -19.89
CA TRP A 16 -24.91 3.93 -19.78
C TRP A 16 -26.24 4.31 -19.14
N PHE A 17 -27.35 3.72 -19.58
CA PHE A 17 -28.66 3.96 -18.96
C PHE A 17 -28.67 3.54 -17.49
N GLN A 18 -28.11 2.37 -17.18
CA GLN A 18 -28.05 1.87 -15.81
C GLN A 18 -27.26 2.81 -14.88
N SER A 19 -26.15 3.38 -15.34
CA SER A 19 -25.35 4.34 -14.55
C SER A 19 -26.00 5.73 -14.41
N HIS A 20 -26.92 6.10 -15.32
CA HIS A 20 -27.58 7.40 -15.34
C HIS A 20 -29.07 7.35 -14.94
N THR A 21 -29.61 6.20 -14.55
CA THR A 21 -31.06 6.00 -14.31
C THR A 21 -31.62 6.98 -13.29
N ILE A 22 -30.90 7.23 -12.19
CA ILE A 22 -31.34 8.17 -11.13
C ILE A 22 -31.35 9.63 -11.64
N HIS A 23 -30.34 10.02 -12.43
CA HIS A 23 -30.25 11.37 -13.01
C HIS A 23 -31.33 11.59 -14.08
N ILE A 24 -31.56 10.59 -14.93
CA ILE A 24 -32.63 10.61 -15.94
C ILE A 24 -33.99 10.72 -15.24
N GLY A 25 -34.22 9.94 -14.17
CA GLY A 25 -35.43 10.02 -13.36
C GLY A 25 -35.62 11.40 -12.73
N LEU A 26 -34.56 12.01 -12.21
CA LEU A 26 -34.60 13.36 -11.64
C LEU A 26 -34.95 14.42 -12.70
N ILE A 27 -34.30 14.37 -13.86
CA ILE A 27 -34.57 15.29 -14.98
C ILE A 27 -36.02 15.14 -15.47
N ALA A 28 -36.49 13.92 -15.68
CA ALA A 28 -37.86 13.66 -16.11
C ALA A 28 -38.88 14.19 -15.08
N THR A 29 -38.63 13.95 -13.78
CA THR A 29 -39.48 14.42 -12.69
C THR A 29 -39.50 15.95 -12.61
N LEU A 30 -38.34 16.61 -12.76
CA LEU A 30 -38.24 18.07 -12.80
C LEU A 30 -38.96 18.68 -14.00
N ILE A 31 -38.81 18.08 -15.19
CA ILE A 31 -39.51 18.55 -16.39
C ILE A 31 -41.02 18.44 -16.19
N LEU A 32 -41.53 17.31 -15.69
CA LEU A 32 -42.95 17.13 -15.41
C LEU A 32 -43.47 18.12 -14.35
N PHE A 33 -42.68 18.39 -13.31
CA PHE A 33 -43.01 19.37 -12.29
C PHE A 33 -43.08 20.80 -12.85
N ILE A 34 -42.12 21.19 -13.70
CA ILE A 34 -42.11 22.48 -14.39
C ILE A 34 -43.32 22.58 -15.33
N LEU A 35 -43.59 21.55 -16.13
CA LEU A 35 -44.77 21.51 -17.00
C LEU A 35 -46.06 21.68 -16.18
N TYR A 36 -46.17 21.04 -15.02
CA TYR A 36 -47.31 21.23 -14.12
C TYR A 36 -47.44 22.69 -13.61
N LEU A 37 -46.34 23.32 -13.21
CA LEU A 37 -46.35 24.68 -12.67
C LEU A 37 -46.71 25.74 -13.72
N PHE A 38 -46.26 25.57 -14.97
CA PHE A 38 -46.38 26.61 -15.99
C PHE A 38 -47.49 26.35 -17.04
N TYR A 39 -47.98 25.11 -17.17
CA TYR A 39 -49.00 24.78 -18.17
C TYR A 39 -50.42 24.70 -17.57
N LYS A 40 -51.22 25.74 -17.79
CA LYS A 40 -52.61 25.84 -17.29
C LYS A 40 -53.49 24.67 -17.77
N SER A 41 -53.35 24.25 -19.03
CA SER A 41 -54.14 23.14 -19.59
C SER A 41 -53.87 21.81 -18.91
N LEU A 42 -52.62 21.56 -18.49
CA LEU A 42 -52.25 20.33 -17.78
C LEU A 42 -52.88 20.28 -16.38
N ARG A 43 -52.89 21.41 -15.65
CA ARG A 43 -53.57 21.50 -14.35
C ARG A 43 -55.07 21.27 -14.45
N VAL A 44 -55.71 21.85 -15.47
CA VAL A 44 -57.15 21.67 -15.72
C VAL A 44 -57.46 20.21 -16.05
N PHE A 45 -56.63 19.56 -16.87
CA PHE A 45 -56.76 18.14 -17.17
C PHE A 45 -56.65 17.26 -15.91
N ILE A 46 -55.63 17.48 -15.08
CA ILE A 46 -55.41 16.72 -13.83
C ILE A 46 -56.57 16.90 -12.85
N LEU A 47 -57.12 18.12 -12.73
CA LEU A 47 -58.29 18.40 -11.90
C LEU A 47 -59.55 17.71 -12.43
N ASN A 48 -59.74 17.68 -13.76
CA ASN A 48 -60.88 16.99 -14.39
C ASN A 48 -60.83 15.46 -14.20
N GLU A 49 -59.64 14.89 -14.07
CA GLU A 49 -59.42 13.47 -13.75
C GLU A 49 -59.57 13.17 -12.23
N ASN A 50 -60.03 14.13 -11.42
CA ASN A 50 -60.18 14.02 -9.96
C ASN A 50 -58.88 13.65 -9.20
N ILE A 51 -57.72 14.01 -9.74
CA ILE A 51 -56.44 13.78 -9.07
C ILE A 51 -56.22 14.89 -8.02
N ASP A 52 -55.94 14.50 -6.78
CA ASP A 52 -55.79 15.40 -5.63
C ASP A 52 -54.67 16.45 -5.86
N PRO A 53 -54.92 17.75 -5.60
CA PRO A 53 -53.91 18.82 -5.61
C PRO A 53 -52.66 18.54 -4.75
N ASN A 54 -52.75 17.64 -3.76
CA ASN A 54 -51.62 17.13 -2.99
C ASN A 54 -50.54 16.42 -3.85
N PHE A 55 -50.79 16.21 -5.14
CA PHE A 55 -49.83 15.73 -6.13
C PHE A 55 -48.54 16.57 -6.20
N ILE A 56 -48.59 17.88 -5.87
CA ILE A 56 -47.39 18.74 -5.73
C ILE A 56 -46.45 18.20 -4.65
N ILE A 57 -47.00 17.78 -3.51
CA ILE A 57 -46.23 17.21 -2.40
C ILE A 57 -45.59 15.91 -2.88
N GLY A 58 -46.32 15.07 -3.61
CA GLY A 58 -45.79 13.84 -4.22
C GLY A 58 -44.57 14.10 -5.13
N PHE A 59 -44.64 15.11 -6.00
CA PHE A 59 -43.49 15.51 -6.84
C PHE A 59 -42.28 15.95 -6.02
N LEU A 60 -42.50 16.83 -5.04
CA LEU A 60 -41.41 17.31 -4.16
C LEU A 60 -40.80 16.17 -3.36
N THR A 61 -41.60 15.22 -2.89
CA THR A 61 -41.12 14.02 -2.21
C THR A 61 -40.26 13.14 -3.12
N VAL A 62 -40.67 12.90 -4.37
CA VAL A 62 -39.88 12.11 -5.34
C VAL A 62 -38.56 12.82 -5.67
N ILE A 63 -38.57 14.13 -5.89
CA ILE A 63 -37.35 14.93 -6.12
C ILE A 63 -36.41 14.82 -4.91
N ALA A 64 -36.94 14.99 -3.70
CA ALA A 64 -36.16 14.87 -2.47
C ALA A 64 -35.52 13.47 -2.33
N LEU A 65 -36.30 12.40 -2.57
CA LEU A 65 -35.79 11.03 -2.53
C LEU A 65 -34.68 10.77 -3.56
N LEU A 66 -34.84 11.25 -4.80
CA LEU A 66 -33.83 11.09 -5.85
C LEU A 66 -32.56 11.88 -5.52
N LEU A 67 -32.69 13.10 -4.99
CA LEU A 67 -31.55 13.89 -4.49
C LEU A 67 -30.85 13.20 -3.31
N SER A 68 -31.60 12.65 -2.35
CA SER A 68 -31.04 11.88 -1.23
C SER A 68 -30.32 10.63 -1.69
N LEU A 69 -30.81 9.92 -2.72
CA LEU A 69 -30.11 8.78 -3.31
C LEU A 69 -28.80 9.18 -3.99
N ILE A 70 -28.79 10.29 -4.72
CA ILE A 70 -27.57 10.85 -5.33
C ILE A 70 -26.57 11.22 -4.23
N GLN A 71 -27.02 11.92 -3.20
CA GLN A 71 -26.19 12.32 -2.07
C GLN A 71 -25.62 11.09 -1.35
N SER A 72 -26.45 10.10 -1.02
CA SER A 72 -26.01 8.85 -0.38
C SER A 72 -25.01 8.07 -1.23
N SER A 73 -25.19 8.04 -2.56
CA SER A 73 -24.23 7.42 -3.48
C SER A 73 -22.88 8.16 -3.49
N ASN A 74 -22.91 9.50 -3.50
CA ASN A 74 -21.71 10.31 -3.42
C ASN A 74 -21.00 10.16 -2.08
N ASP A 75 -21.75 10.12 -0.98
CA ASP A 75 -21.21 9.93 0.38
C ASP A 75 -20.56 8.55 0.51
N LYS A 76 -21.21 7.47 0.02
CA LYS A 76 -20.61 6.12 0.00
C LYS A 76 -19.31 6.07 -0.81
N ARG A 77 -19.29 6.71 -1.99
CA ARG A 77 -18.09 6.78 -2.84
C ARG A 77 -16.98 7.58 -2.16
N TYR A 78 -17.32 8.68 -1.50
CA TYR A 78 -16.38 9.48 -0.73
C TYR A 78 -15.81 8.69 0.45
N THR A 79 -16.64 8.02 1.25
CA THR A 79 -16.21 7.18 2.37
C THR A 79 -15.33 6.02 1.90
N TYR A 80 -15.69 5.35 0.80
CA TYR A 80 -14.86 4.30 0.22
C TYR A 80 -13.47 4.83 -0.18
N ASN A 81 -13.42 5.96 -0.91
CA ASN A 81 -12.16 6.57 -1.33
C ASN A 81 -11.33 7.06 -0.14
N PHE A 82 -11.97 7.62 0.89
CA PHE A 82 -11.33 8.04 2.13
C PHE A 82 -10.70 6.85 2.85
N ASN A 83 -11.45 5.76 3.01
CA ASN A 83 -10.95 4.53 3.62
C ASN A 83 -9.79 3.92 2.82
N LEU A 84 -9.85 3.97 1.49
CA LEU A 84 -8.76 3.51 0.64
C LEU A 84 -7.49 4.35 0.84
N VAL A 85 -7.61 5.68 0.89
CA VAL A 85 -6.47 6.58 1.14
C VAL A 85 -5.87 6.33 2.52
N ASN A 86 -6.71 6.19 3.56
CA ASN A 86 -6.24 5.87 4.91
C ASN A 86 -5.55 4.51 4.96
N SER A 87 -6.08 3.52 4.23
CA SER A 87 -5.46 2.19 4.13
C SER A 87 -4.10 2.26 3.44
N ILE A 88 -3.96 3.03 2.35
CA ILE A 88 -2.67 3.23 1.66
C ILE A 88 -1.67 3.91 2.61
N GLU A 89 -2.11 4.90 3.38
CA GLU A 89 -1.28 5.59 4.36
C GLU A 89 -0.82 4.67 5.49
N GLU A 90 -1.75 3.98 6.15
CA GLU A 90 -1.44 3.07 7.25
C GLU A 90 -0.48 1.96 6.82
N LYS A 91 -0.77 1.30 5.69
CA LYS A 91 0.08 0.23 5.16
C LYS A 91 1.42 0.76 4.66
N GLY A 92 1.45 1.95 4.06
CA GLY A 92 2.70 2.60 3.64
C GLY A 92 3.61 2.94 4.81
N LEU A 93 3.08 3.48 5.90
CA LEU A 93 3.84 3.77 7.12
C LEU A 93 4.37 2.49 7.78
N ALA A 94 3.59 1.40 7.77
CA ALA A 94 4.04 0.10 8.27
C ALA A 94 5.23 -0.45 7.44
N VAL A 95 5.16 -0.36 6.11
CA VAL A 95 6.27 -0.76 5.22
C VAL A 95 7.51 0.09 5.48
N ILE A 96 7.37 1.41 5.59
CA ILE A 96 8.50 2.31 5.90
C ILE A 96 9.14 1.96 7.25
N GLY A 97 8.35 1.75 8.30
CA GLY A 97 8.86 1.33 9.61
C GLY A 97 9.65 0.01 9.53
N LYS A 98 9.20 -0.92 8.67
CA LYS A 98 9.91 -2.17 8.42
C LYS A 98 11.23 -1.98 7.66
N LEU A 99 11.25 -1.13 6.64
CA LEU A 99 12.46 -0.79 5.90
C LEU A 99 13.52 -0.17 6.82
N LEU A 100 13.13 0.74 7.72
CA LEU A 100 14.04 1.31 8.72
C LEU A 100 14.59 0.24 9.68
N THR A 101 13.74 -0.69 10.10
CA THR A 101 14.15 -1.82 10.95
C THR A 101 15.17 -2.72 10.22
N MET A 102 14.91 -3.01 8.95
CA MET A 102 15.82 -3.78 8.08
C MET A 102 17.17 -3.11 7.92
N ARG A 103 17.19 -1.79 7.63
CA ARG A 103 18.41 -0.98 7.56
C ARG A 103 19.19 -1.03 8.88
N ALA A 104 18.51 -0.81 10.01
CA ALA A 104 19.14 -0.83 11.33
C ALA A 104 19.75 -2.21 11.66
N LYS A 105 19.03 -3.30 11.33
CA LYS A 105 19.54 -4.68 11.50
C LYS A 105 20.77 -4.94 10.62
N SER A 106 20.74 -4.52 9.35
CA SER A 106 21.89 -4.65 8.46
C SER A 106 23.12 -3.95 9.01
N PHE A 107 22.96 -2.74 9.56
CA PHE A 107 24.03 -1.98 10.20
C PHE A 107 24.57 -2.71 11.44
N ALA A 108 23.69 -3.24 12.30
CA ALA A 108 24.09 -3.98 13.50
C ALA A 108 24.88 -5.26 13.15
N MET A 109 24.46 -6.02 12.13
CA MET A 109 25.18 -7.21 11.66
C MET A 109 26.58 -6.88 11.14
N LEU A 110 26.72 -5.80 10.37
CA LEU A 110 28.02 -5.30 9.94
C LEU A 110 28.89 -4.87 11.14
N GLY A 111 28.28 -4.21 12.14
CA GLY A 111 28.93 -3.85 13.39
C GLY A 111 29.51 -5.07 14.11
N ASN A 112 28.73 -6.16 14.21
CA ASN A 112 29.19 -7.39 14.82
C ASN A 112 30.37 -8.03 14.10
N LEU A 113 30.33 -8.10 12.76
CA LEU A 113 31.46 -8.61 11.98
C LEU A 113 32.75 -7.85 12.30
N LYS A 114 32.68 -6.51 12.39
CA LYS A 114 33.80 -5.64 12.76
C LYS A 114 34.27 -5.89 14.20
N THR A 115 33.34 -6.03 15.14
CA THR A 115 33.67 -6.31 16.54
C THR A 115 34.31 -7.69 16.71
N CYS A 116 33.83 -8.73 16.00
CA CYS A 116 34.46 -10.05 15.99
C CYS A 116 35.88 -9.98 15.41
N LYS A 117 36.10 -9.20 14.34
CA LYS A 117 37.45 -8.99 13.78
C LYS A 117 38.39 -8.37 14.80
N GLN A 118 37.94 -7.31 15.47
CA GLN A 118 38.73 -6.63 16.49
C GLN A 118 39.04 -7.55 17.68
N ALA A 119 38.07 -8.36 18.12
CA ALA A 119 38.25 -9.34 19.17
C ALA A 119 39.33 -10.39 18.80
N LEU A 120 39.34 -10.87 17.55
CA LEU A 120 40.38 -11.75 17.04
C LEU A 120 41.75 -11.09 17.01
N ASP A 121 41.84 -9.86 16.51
CA ASP A 121 43.12 -9.14 16.39
C ASP A 121 43.73 -8.80 17.75
N THR A 122 42.89 -8.65 18.77
CA THR A 122 43.31 -8.26 20.13
C THR A 122 43.34 -9.41 21.12
N ASN A 123 43.03 -10.65 20.69
CA ASN A 123 42.85 -11.81 21.57
C ASN A 123 41.90 -11.55 22.75
N GLN A 124 40.86 -10.74 22.52
CA GLN A 124 39.82 -10.47 23.52
C GLN A 124 38.59 -11.34 23.26
N VAL A 125 37.86 -11.70 24.31
CA VAL A 125 36.60 -12.45 24.19
C VAL A 125 35.52 -11.56 23.57
N TYR A 126 35.00 -11.96 22.41
CA TYR A 126 33.80 -11.34 21.84
C TYR A 126 32.61 -11.50 22.80
N LYS A 127 31.92 -10.40 23.08
CA LYS A 127 30.61 -10.41 23.73
C LYS A 127 29.60 -9.87 22.72
N ASP A 128 28.63 -10.70 22.34
CA ASP A 128 27.45 -10.25 21.59
C ASP A 128 26.62 -9.34 22.52
N LEU A 129 26.88 -8.04 22.47
CA LEU A 129 26.21 -7.04 23.30
C LEU A 129 24.74 -6.84 22.91
N GLN A 130 24.29 -7.39 21.77
CA GLN A 130 22.96 -7.12 21.21
C GLN A 130 22.09 -8.36 20.96
N SER A 131 22.53 -9.57 21.34
CA SER A 131 21.80 -10.83 21.06
C SER A 131 21.36 -10.93 19.60
N THR A 132 22.26 -10.54 18.71
CA THR A 132 22.00 -10.27 17.29
C THR A 132 21.93 -11.53 16.44
N THR A 133 21.79 -12.69 17.07
CA THR A 133 21.89 -14.03 16.47
C THR A 133 20.55 -14.60 15.99
N PHE A 134 19.54 -13.78 15.68
CA PHE A 134 18.26 -14.30 15.21
C PHE A 134 17.94 -13.88 13.78
N LYS A 135 18.39 -14.72 12.84
CA LYS A 135 17.85 -14.81 11.46
C LYS A 135 16.32 -15.00 11.49
N ASN A 136 15.79 -15.71 12.48
CA ASN A 136 14.36 -16.00 12.61
C ASN A 136 13.50 -14.72 12.81
N ASP A 137 14.00 -13.71 13.53
CA ASP A 137 13.26 -12.44 13.70
C ASP A 137 13.18 -11.61 12.41
N ILE A 138 14.05 -11.90 11.43
CA ILE A 138 14.02 -11.29 10.11
C ILE A 138 12.94 -11.99 9.28
N ASP A 139 12.97 -13.32 9.23
CA ASP A 139 12.08 -14.13 8.42
C ASP A 139 10.59 -14.00 8.86
N ASP A 140 10.27 -14.15 10.16
CA ASP A 140 8.88 -14.19 10.64
C ASP A 140 8.14 -12.85 10.51
N ASN A 141 8.86 -11.73 10.57
CA ASN A 141 8.26 -10.39 10.47
C ASN A 141 8.27 -9.82 9.04
N ILE A 142 8.92 -10.48 8.08
CA ILE A 142 8.95 -10.07 6.67
C ILE A 142 7.66 -10.45 5.96
N GLU A 143 7.06 -11.60 6.30
CA GLU A 143 5.92 -12.16 5.58
C GLU A 143 4.68 -11.23 5.63
N LEU A 144 4.37 -10.69 6.80
CA LEU A 144 3.20 -9.82 7.02
C LEU A 144 3.32 -8.46 6.28
N VAL A 145 4.53 -7.93 6.18
CA VAL A 145 4.79 -6.68 5.45
C VAL A 145 4.90 -6.92 3.94
N THR A 146 5.41 -8.09 3.54
CA THR A 146 5.49 -8.50 2.13
C THR A 146 4.11 -8.53 1.49
N ALA A 147 3.08 -9.02 2.19
CA ALA A 147 1.70 -8.97 1.69
C ALA A 147 1.21 -7.53 1.44
N SER A 148 1.61 -6.58 2.28
CA SER A 148 1.27 -5.16 2.11
C SER A 148 1.99 -4.54 0.91
N VAL A 149 3.26 -4.90 0.68
CA VAL A 149 4.01 -4.50 -0.52
C VAL A 149 3.36 -5.06 -1.77
N VAL A 150 3.04 -6.35 -1.81
CA VAL A 150 2.42 -7.00 -2.98
C VAL A 150 1.04 -6.39 -3.29
N THR A 151 0.26 -6.01 -2.28
CA THR A 151 -1.12 -5.53 -2.46
C THR A 151 -1.19 -4.04 -2.80
N TYR A 152 -0.40 -3.20 -2.12
CA TYR A 152 -0.52 -1.74 -2.19
C TYR A 152 0.64 -1.05 -2.91
N PHE A 153 1.79 -1.72 -3.03
CA PHE A 153 3.05 -1.16 -3.55
C PHE A 153 3.74 -2.17 -4.48
N THR A 154 2.97 -2.86 -5.33
CA THR A 154 3.45 -3.94 -6.19
C THR A 154 4.63 -3.50 -7.07
N GLU A 155 4.67 -2.22 -7.45
CA GLU A 155 5.77 -1.62 -8.19
C GLU A 155 7.13 -1.71 -7.47
N GLU A 156 7.13 -1.84 -6.14
CA GLU A 156 8.34 -1.98 -5.32
C GLU A 156 8.72 -3.43 -5.05
N GLY A 157 7.94 -4.41 -5.56
CA GLY A 157 8.14 -5.83 -5.25
C GLY A 157 9.54 -6.36 -5.62
N GLU A 158 10.10 -5.93 -6.76
CA GLU A 158 11.45 -6.33 -7.17
C GLU A 158 12.52 -5.77 -6.22
N ASN A 159 12.41 -4.49 -5.87
CA ASN A 159 13.34 -3.82 -4.94
C ASN A 159 13.23 -4.43 -3.53
N TRP A 160 12.02 -4.77 -3.11
CA TRP A 160 11.75 -5.46 -1.84
C TRP A 160 12.45 -6.82 -1.78
N ASN A 161 12.33 -7.63 -2.83
CA ASN A 161 13.01 -8.93 -2.89
C ASN A 161 14.54 -8.78 -2.89
N LYS A 162 15.08 -7.84 -3.69
CA LYS A 162 16.52 -7.53 -3.68
C LYS A 162 17.02 -7.14 -2.28
N LEU A 163 16.23 -6.40 -1.54
CA LEU A 163 16.56 -5.99 -0.18
C LEU A 163 16.60 -7.18 0.78
N GLN A 164 15.64 -8.11 0.68
CA GLN A 164 15.65 -9.36 1.45
C GLN A 164 16.87 -10.23 1.14
N ASP A 165 17.18 -10.42 -0.13
CA ASP A 165 18.33 -11.24 -0.55
C ASP A 165 19.64 -10.70 0.02
N LYS A 166 19.84 -9.37 -0.05
CA LYS A 166 21.04 -8.71 0.48
C LYS A 166 21.13 -8.84 2.00
N LEU A 167 20.01 -8.66 2.72
CA LEU A 167 19.97 -8.87 4.17
C LEU A 167 20.29 -10.30 4.55
N ASN A 168 19.79 -11.27 3.79
CA ASN A 168 20.08 -12.69 4.02
C ASN A 168 21.57 -12.99 3.85
N ILE A 169 22.24 -12.40 2.85
CA ILE A 169 23.69 -12.56 2.67
C ILE A 169 24.47 -11.98 3.86
N ILE A 170 24.17 -10.74 4.27
CA ILE A 170 24.80 -10.10 5.44
C ILE A 170 24.55 -10.92 6.71
N GLY A 171 23.31 -11.41 6.88
CA GLY A 171 22.92 -12.27 7.99
C GLY A 171 23.70 -13.58 8.02
N ASN A 172 23.89 -14.23 6.87
CA ASN A 172 24.67 -15.46 6.76
C ASN A 172 26.15 -15.24 7.08
N HIS A 173 26.76 -14.13 6.60
CA HIS A 173 28.13 -13.76 6.97
C HIS A 173 28.27 -13.60 8.47
N ASN A 174 27.37 -12.81 9.09
CA ASN A 174 27.38 -12.58 10.52
C ASN A 174 27.21 -13.88 11.32
N LEU A 175 26.23 -14.71 10.95
CA LEU A 175 25.97 -15.99 11.60
C LEU A 175 27.19 -16.91 11.54
N ASN A 176 27.80 -17.06 10.35
CA ASN A 176 28.97 -17.91 10.16
C ASN A 176 30.13 -17.46 11.05
N VAL A 177 30.39 -16.15 11.12
CA VAL A 177 31.50 -15.61 11.93
C VAL A 177 31.22 -15.78 13.42
N VAL A 178 30.02 -15.43 13.89
CA VAL A 178 29.68 -15.49 15.32
C VAL A 178 29.66 -16.93 15.84
N ILE A 179 29.07 -17.88 15.10
CA ILE A 179 29.07 -19.30 15.49
C ILE A 179 30.49 -19.84 15.56
N ASN A 180 31.28 -19.65 14.49
CA ASN A 180 32.65 -20.16 14.45
C ASN A 180 33.54 -19.53 15.53
N TYR A 181 33.33 -18.24 15.84
CA TYR A 181 34.04 -17.58 16.93
C TYR A 181 33.68 -18.22 18.28
N ASN A 182 32.39 -18.37 18.58
CA ASN A 182 31.91 -18.89 19.86
C ASN A 182 32.32 -20.34 20.08
N GLU A 183 32.19 -21.20 19.06
CA GLU A 183 32.55 -22.62 19.15
C GLU A 183 34.06 -22.83 19.35
N ASN A 184 34.88 -21.91 18.84
CA ASN A 184 36.34 -22.06 18.84
C ASN A 184 37.07 -21.09 19.77
N VAL A 185 36.35 -20.33 20.62
CA VAL A 185 36.93 -19.27 21.46
C VAL A 185 38.13 -19.76 22.29
N ASN A 186 38.03 -20.97 22.86
CA ASN A 186 39.08 -21.57 23.69
C ASN A 186 40.32 -21.98 22.87
N LEU A 187 40.14 -22.29 21.59
CA LEU A 187 41.21 -22.66 20.66
C LEU A 187 41.85 -21.42 20.05
N ILE A 188 41.08 -20.37 19.77
CA ILE A 188 41.56 -19.07 19.28
C ILE A 188 42.52 -18.43 20.30
N ILE A 189 42.22 -18.56 21.60
CA ILE A 189 43.06 -18.05 22.69
C ILE A 189 44.34 -18.88 22.89
N LYS A 190 44.37 -20.14 22.44
CA LYS A 190 45.57 -21.00 22.46
C LYS A 190 46.31 -20.90 21.12
N ASN A 191 47.47 -20.26 21.12
CA ASN A 191 48.25 -19.92 19.91
C ASN A 191 48.27 -21.02 18.80
N ASN A 192 48.12 -20.58 17.55
CA ASN A 192 48.13 -21.31 16.26
C ASN A 192 46.83 -22.00 15.77
N PHE A 193 45.66 -21.63 16.29
CA PHE A 193 44.40 -22.10 15.70
C PHE A 193 44.04 -21.35 14.40
N ARG A 194 43.84 -22.08 13.29
CA ARG A 194 43.30 -21.56 12.02
C ARG A 194 41.87 -22.05 11.83
N ASN A 195 40.93 -21.13 11.65
CA ASN A 195 39.55 -21.41 11.21
C ASN A 195 39.29 -20.65 9.92
N GLU A 196 38.85 -21.36 8.87
CA GLU A 196 38.67 -20.80 7.54
C GLU A 196 37.61 -19.69 7.49
N ALA A 197 36.52 -19.82 8.24
CA ALA A 197 35.47 -18.79 8.33
C ALA A 197 35.98 -17.53 9.06
N LEU A 198 36.83 -17.68 10.08
CA LEU A 198 37.44 -16.55 10.79
C LEU A 198 38.54 -15.85 9.97
N HIS A 199 39.21 -16.58 9.07
CA HIS A 199 40.16 -15.97 8.13
C HIS A 199 39.48 -15.12 7.05
N LYS A 200 38.24 -15.45 6.67
CA LYS A 200 37.45 -14.72 5.65
C LYS A 200 36.73 -13.47 6.19
N ILE A 201 36.86 -13.16 7.48
CA ILE A 201 36.20 -11.99 8.09
C ILE A 201 36.48 -10.68 7.35
N PRO A 202 37.72 -10.36 6.91
CA PRO A 202 37.97 -9.15 6.11
C PRO A 202 37.14 -9.09 4.83
N ASP A 203 37.03 -10.21 4.11
CA ASP A 203 36.27 -10.31 2.87
C ASP A 203 34.76 -10.16 3.15
N TYR A 204 34.27 -10.81 4.22
CA TYR A 204 32.88 -10.67 4.66
C TYR A 204 32.53 -9.25 5.11
N ILE A 205 33.46 -8.53 5.75
CA ILE A 205 33.27 -7.11 6.11
C ILE A 205 33.17 -6.28 4.83
N ALA A 206 34.13 -6.40 3.91
CA ALA A 206 34.15 -5.61 2.68
C ALA A 206 32.88 -5.84 1.83
N GLU A 207 32.46 -7.10 1.69
CA GLU A 207 31.22 -7.40 0.98
C GLU A 207 29.98 -6.87 1.73
N SER A 208 29.91 -7.03 3.05
CA SER A 208 28.77 -6.56 3.85
C SER A 208 28.66 -5.04 3.90
N GLU A 209 29.78 -4.30 3.79
CA GLU A 209 29.78 -2.84 3.62
C GLU A 209 29.14 -2.41 2.30
N ARG A 210 29.51 -3.09 1.20
CA ARG A 210 28.91 -2.86 -0.12
C ARG A 210 27.41 -3.19 -0.10
N LEU A 211 27.03 -4.34 0.46
CA LEU A 211 25.64 -4.77 0.54
C LEU A 211 24.81 -3.86 1.45
N TYR A 212 25.39 -3.36 2.55
CA TYR A 212 24.72 -2.38 3.41
C TYR A 212 24.44 -1.07 2.68
N ALA A 213 25.40 -0.55 1.90
CA ALA A 213 25.20 0.65 1.09
C ALA A 213 24.06 0.45 0.08
N ASP A 214 23.98 -0.71 -0.57
CA ASP A 214 22.87 -1.07 -1.45
C ASP A 214 21.53 -1.13 -0.68
N VAL A 215 21.50 -1.76 0.50
CA VAL A 215 20.29 -1.84 1.35
C VAL A 215 19.82 -0.45 1.76
N ASP A 216 20.74 0.45 2.09
CA ASP A 216 20.42 1.83 2.45
C ASP A 216 19.80 2.60 1.26
N ALA A 217 20.43 2.51 0.08
CA ALA A 217 19.94 3.14 -1.14
C ALA A 217 18.55 2.63 -1.54
N ILE A 218 18.35 1.30 -1.52
CA ILE A 218 17.06 0.68 -1.85
C ILE A 218 15.99 1.07 -0.80
N THR A 219 16.35 1.07 0.48
CA THR A 219 15.45 1.51 1.57
C THR A 219 14.96 2.93 1.34
N GLN A 220 15.87 3.84 1.02
CA GLN A 220 15.55 5.23 0.74
C GLN A 220 14.63 5.35 -0.47
N GLN A 221 14.95 4.68 -1.58
CA GLN A 221 14.16 4.70 -2.80
C GLN A 221 12.73 4.21 -2.58
N ILE A 222 12.55 3.04 -1.95
CA ILE A 222 11.22 2.49 -1.66
C ILE A 222 10.44 3.45 -0.75
N SER A 223 11.09 3.99 0.29
CA SER A 223 10.45 4.91 1.23
C SER A 223 9.95 6.19 0.55
N GLU A 224 10.77 6.79 -0.32
CA GLU A 224 10.39 7.98 -1.09
C GLU A 224 9.22 7.71 -2.03
N ASN A 225 9.23 6.57 -2.72
CA ASN A 225 8.15 6.18 -3.62
C ASN A 225 6.83 5.96 -2.88
N ILE A 226 6.87 5.30 -1.71
CA ILE A 226 5.70 5.12 -0.85
C ILE A 226 5.16 6.47 -0.38
N VAL A 227 6.02 7.35 0.14
CA VAL A 227 5.62 8.70 0.58
C VAL A 227 4.98 9.50 -0.56
N LYS A 228 5.57 9.43 -1.76
CA LYS A 228 5.02 10.05 -2.96
C LYS A 228 3.62 9.50 -3.27
N LYS A 229 3.43 8.18 -3.24
CA LYS A 229 2.13 7.54 -3.50
C LYS A 229 1.07 7.92 -2.47
N ILE A 230 1.44 8.03 -1.19
CA ILE A 230 0.55 8.52 -0.12
C ILE A 230 0.11 9.96 -0.43
N ASN A 231 1.07 10.84 -0.73
CA ASN A 231 0.79 12.25 -1.03
C ASN A 231 -0.08 12.42 -2.29
N ASP A 232 0.20 11.66 -3.34
CA ASP A 232 -0.58 11.66 -4.57
C ASP A 232 -2.02 11.20 -4.30
N SER A 233 -2.20 10.15 -3.50
CA SER A 233 -3.52 9.63 -3.11
C SER A 233 -4.33 10.64 -2.30
N LYS A 234 -3.70 11.32 -1.33
CA LYS A 234 -4.33 12.41 -0.57
C LYS A 234 -4.71 13.60 -1.46
N SER A 235 -3.84 13.97 -2.40
CA SER A 235 -4.07 15.10 -3.31
C SER A 235 -5.26 14.87 -4.25
N LYS A 236 -5.51 13.62 -4.63
CA LYS A 236 -6.66 13.23 -5.46
C LYS A 236 -7.96 13.25 -4.65
N LEU A 237 -7.91 12.92 -3.35
CA LEU A 237 -9.07 13.04 -2.46
C LEU A 237 -9.53 14.50 -2.34
N ARG A 238 -8.58 15.42 -2.15
CA ARG A 238 -8.84 16.86 -2.03
C ARG A 238 -9.41 17.51 -3.30
N ARG A 239 -9.10 16.95 -4.48
CA ARG A 239 -9.53 17.48 -5.79
C ARG A 239 -10.86 16.92 -6.31
N GLY A 240 -11.53 16.04 -5.55
CA GLY A 240 -12.75 15.36 -5.99
C GLY A 240 -12.44 14.25 -7.00
N PHE A 241 -12.45 13.00 -6.55
CA PHE A 241 -12.06 11.85 -7.38
C PHE A 241 -13.04 11.55 -8.52
N ASN A 242 -12.52 11.54 -9.76
CA ASN A 242 -13.03 10.71 -10.85
C ASN A 242 -11.96 9.64 -11.17
N PHE A 243 -12.12 8.43 -10.64
CA PHE A 243 -11.48 7.27 -11.25
C PHE A 243 -12.34 6.85 -12.44
N SER A 244 -11.82 7.01 -13.65
CA SER A 244 -12.26 6.20 -14.78
C SER A 244 -11.70 4.80 -14.58
N PHE A 245 -12.58 3.85 -14.23
CA PHE A 245 -12.30 2.43 -14.42
C PHE A 245 -12.52 2.07 -15.89
#